data_AF-A0A349MSE3-F1
#
_entry.id   AF-A0A349MSE3-F1
#
_cell.length_a   1.000
_cell.length_b   1.000
_cell.length_c   1.000
_cell.angle_alpha   90.00
_cell.angle_beta   90.00
_cell.angle_gamma   90.00
#
_symmetry.space_group_name_H-M   'P 1'
#
loop_
_entity.id
_entity.type
_entity.pdbx_description
1 polymer ?
#
loop_
_entity_poly.entity_id
_entity_poly.type
_entity_poly.pdbx_seq_one_letter_code
_entity_poly.pdbx_strand_id
1 'polypeptide(L)'
;MLLNVDCVMKSFLFIMALLPACSFAVQPSLCHEQAGLKAIDENNLTEAYELLKGCEFADASGRALHNLNILVFPKGLGSYDSLDSRIIASKKLSCQAALKGYTISIRRLANIYKSFDEYLGLEPNDKISLCLSNIPSLNSSEYVNPKDVEYCLSLNPSIDPSNECF
;
A
#
# COMPACT_ATOMS: atom_id res chain seq x y z
N MET A 1 -53.30 39.02 -0.37
CA MET A 1 -52.55 39.39 0.84
C MET A 1 -53.15 38.57 1.97
N LEU A 2 -52.56 37.40 2.24
CA LEU A 2 -53.13 36.38 3.12
C LEU A 2 -52.67 36.62 4.56
N LEU A 3 -53.65 36.56 5.47
CA LEU A 3 -53.52 36.66 6.92
C LEU A 3 -52.80 35.43 7.51
N ASN A 4 -51.86 35.70 8.41
CA ASN A 4 -51.39 34.77 9.44
C ASN A 4 -52.46 34.65 10.53
N VAL A 5 -52.73 33.44 11.06
CA VAL A 5 -52.87 33.14 12.51
C VAL A 5 -52.74 31.61 12.70
N ASP A 6 -51.78 31.23 13.55
CA ASP A 6 -51.49 29.88 14.08
C ASP A 6 -52.60 29.30 14.97
N CYS A 7 -52.80 27.96 14.97
CA CYS A 7 -52.96 27.16 16.21
C CYS A 7 -53.16 25.64 15.96
N VAL A 8 -52.21 24.85 16.47
CA VAL A 8 -52.40 23.68 17.36
C VAL A 8 -53.14 22.41 16.82
N MET A 9 -52.30 21.44 16.46
CA MET A 9 -52.21 20.07 16.99
C MET A 9 -53.48 19.19 17.11
N LYS A 10 -53.58 18.20 16.22
CA LYS A 10 -53.99 16.79 16.50
C LYS A 10 -53.73 15.94 15.25
N SER A 11 -52.57 15.31 15.14
CA SER A 11 -52.26 13.95 15.59
C SER A 11 -52.51 12.87 14.53
N PHE A 12 -51.43 12.14 14.24
CA PHE A 12 -51.31 10.85 13.56
C PHE A 12 -51.50 10.79 12.03
N LEU A 13 -50.41 10.97 11.29
CA LEU A 13 -50.15 10.08 10.16
C LEU A 13 -48.64 9.87 9.95
N PHE A 14 -48.27 8.60 9.94
CA PHE A 14 -46.98 7.99 9.66
C PHE A 14 -46.12 8.76 8.63
N ILE A 15 -44.94 9.22 9.04
CA ILE A 15 -43.83 9.51 8.11
C ILE A 15 -42.64 8.68 8.57
N MET A 16 -42.42 7.57 7.86
CA MET A 16 -41.16 6.84 7.88
C MET A 16 -40.05 7.84 7.52
N ALA A 17 -39.24 8.21 8.51
CA ALA A 17 -38.03 8.96 8.31
C ALA A 17 -37.02 8.08 7.55
N LEU A 18 -37.06 8.13 6.22
CA LEU A 18 -35.96 7.72 5.39
C LEU A 18 -34.86 8.76 5.56
N LEU A 19 -34.04 8.61 6.61
CA LEU A 19 -32.73 9.23 6.66
C LEU A 19 -32.00 8.80 5.38
N PRO A 20 -31.54 9.71 4.51
CA PRO A 20 -30.59 9.32 3.50
C PRO A 20 -29.34 8.89 4.27
N ALA A 21 -29.11 7.59 4.35
CA ALA A 21 -27.80 7.09 4.69
C ALA A 21 -26.86 7.67 3.62
N CYS A 22 -26.08 8.68 3.99
CA CYS A 22 -24.89 9.05 3.23
C CYS A 22 -23.97 7.83 3.29
N SER A 23 -24.19 6.90 2.36
CA SER A 23 -23.18 5.91 2.01
C SER A 23 -22.03 6.72 1.43
N PHE A 24 -21.04 7.04 2.27
CA PHE A 24 -19.73 7.43 1.79
C PHE A 24 -19.17 6.21 1.07
N ALA A 25 -19.48 6.09 -0.21
CA ALA A 25 -18.72 5.23 -1.09
C ALA A 25 -17.28 5.75 -1.01
N VAL A 26 -16.41 4.98 -0.37
CA VAL A 26 -14.97 5.23 -0.39
C VAL A 26 -14.59 5.10 -1.86
N GLN A 27 -14.53 6.24 -2.57
CA GLN A 27 -13.93 6.25 -3.90
C GLN A 27 -12.48 5.78 -3.69
N PRO A 28 -12.03 4.74 -4.41
CA PRO A 28 -10.62 4.38 -4.38
C PRO A 28 -9.83 5.64 -4.71
N SER A 29 -8.99 6.08 -3.77
CA SER A 29 -8.13 7.24 -4.02
C SER A 29 -7.35 6.96 -5.29
N LEU A 30 -7.37 7.90 -6.23
CA LEU A 30 -6.61 7.78 -7.46
C LEU A 30 -5.10 7.82 -7.14
N CYS A 31 -4.32 6.97 -7.81
CA CYS A 31 -2.86 7.01 -7.73
C CYS A 31 -2.35 8.21 -8.53
N HIS A 32 -1.87 9.25 -7.84
CA HIS A 32 -1.25 10.43 -8.46
C HIS A 32 0.28 10.33 -8.39
N GLU A 33 0.83 9.29 -9.01
CA GLU A 33 2.23 8.89 -8.85
C GLU A 33 3.24 10.03 -9.03
N GLN A 34 3.21 10.72 -10.17
CA GLN A 34 4.20 11.77 -10.47
C GLN A 34 4.15 12.92 -9.46
N ALA A 35 2.96 13.37 -9.09
CA ALA A 35 2.79 14.43 -8.11
C ALA A 35 3.21 13.96 -6.71
N GLY A 36 2.90 12.73 -6.35
CA GLY A 36 3.29 12.13 -5.08
C GLY A 36 4.81 11.98 -4.94
N LEU A 37 5.50 11.53 -5.99
CA LEU A 37 6.96 11.45 -6.01
C LEU A 37 7.62 12.83 -5.95
N LYS A 38 7.03 13.84 -6.61
CA LYS A 38 7.49 15.23 -6.48
C LYS A 38 7.35 15.73 -5.04
N ALA A 39 6.22 15.45 -4.38
CA ALA A 39 6.03 15.80 -2.97
C ALA A 39 7.02 15.10 -2.03
N ILE A 40 7.47 13.87 -2.36
CA ILE A 40 8.59 13.21 -1.66
C ILE A 40 9.88 14.02 -1.80
N ASP A 41 10.23 14.41 -3.03
CA ASP A 41 11.46 15.16 -3.31
C ASP A 41 11.45 16.56 -2.63
N GLU A 42 10.26 17.14 -2.44
CA GLU A 42 10.02 18.39 -1.70
C GLU A 42 9.88 18.18 -0.17
N ASN A 43 10.02 16.95 0.31
CA ASN A 43 9.87 16.54 1.71
C ASN A 43 8.49 16.88 2.32
N ASN A 44 7.44 16.98 1.50
CA ASN A 44 6.06 17.13 1.95
C ASN A 44 5.38 15.76 2.13
N LEU A 45 5.73 15.07 3.22
CA LEU A 45 5.36 13.67 3.42
C LEU A 45 3.85 13.42 3.53
N THR A 46 3.11 14.34 4.13
CA THR A 46 1.64 14.22 4.25
C THR A 46 0.97 14.34 2.88
N GLU A 47 1.36 15.34 2.08
CA GLU A 47 0.85 15.48 0.71
C GLU A 47 1.26 14.27 -0.15
N ALA A 48 2.51 13.82 -0.04
CA ALA A 48 2.98 12.63 -0.73
C ALA A 48 2.12 11.40 -0.40
N TYR A 49 1.73 11.20 0.87
CA TYR A 49 0.86 10.09 1.26
C TYR A 49 -0.52 10.21 0.64
N GLU A 50 -1.14 11.39 0.70
CA GLU A 50 -2.47 11.61 0.13
C GLU A 50 -2.51 11.36 -1.40
N LEU A 51 -1.43 11.71 -2.10
CA LEU A 51 -1.28 11.49 -3.54
C LEU A 51 -0.92 10.04 -3.91
N LEU A 52 -0.14 9.36 -3.06
CA LEU A 52 0.34 8.00 -3.35
C LEU A 52 -0.54 6.88 -2.80
N LYS A 53 -1.39 7.11 -1.79
CA LYS A 53 -2.15 6.04 -1.11
C LYS A 53 -3.03 5.19 -2.03
N GLY A 54 -3.43 5.71 -3.19
CA GLY A 54 -4.13 4.97 -4.23
C GLY A 54 -3.29 3.98 -5.03
N CYS A 55 -1.96 4.13 -4.99
CA CYS A 55 -1.04 3.36 -5.84
C CYS A 55 -0.93 1.89 -5.45
N GLU A 56 -1.35 1.49 -4.24
CA GLU A 56 -1.45 0.09 -3.81
C GLU A 56 -2.35 -0.75 -4.75
N PHE A 57 -3.34 -0.10 -5.36
CA PHE A 57 -4.37 -0.75 -6.18
C PHE A 57 -4.28 -0.40 -7.67
N ALA A 58 -3.18 0.23 -8.08
CA ALA A 58 -2.95 0.68 -9.46
C ALA A 58 -1.69 0.02 -10.05
N ASP A 59 -1.50 0.16 -11.36
CA ASP A 59 -0.24 -0.21 -12.03
C ASP A 59 0.82 0.88 -11.80
N ALA A 60 1.22 1.06 -10.54
CA ALA A 60 2.20 2.05 -10.12
C ALA A 60 3.64 1.52 -10.24
N SER A 61 4.60 2.44 -10.34
CA SER A 61 6.02 2.06 -10.34
C SER A 61 6.48 1.51 -9.00
N GLY A 62 7.54 0.70 -9.03
CA GLY A 62 8.17 0.22 -7.81
C GLY A 62 8.70 1.33 -6.89
N ARG A 63 9.14 2.48 -7.44
CA ARG A 63 9.56 3.65 -6.65
C ARG A 63 8.38 4.26 -5.88
N ALA A 64 7.21 4.38 -6.51
CA ALA A 64 6.01 4.91 -5.88
C ALA A 64 5.54 4.01 -4.73
N LEU A 65 5.44 2.70 -4.98
CA LEU A 65 5.10 1.69 -3.97
C LEU A 65 6.14 1.65 -2.85
N HIS A 66 7.42 1.82 -3.18
CA HIS A 66 8.47 1.89 -2.18
C HIS A 66 8.32 3.11 -1.26
N ASN A 67 8.09 4.29 -1.82
CA ASN A 67 7.89 5.48 -1.02
C ASN A 67 6.62 5.38 -0.17
N LEU A 68 5.53 4.86 -0.74
CA LEU A 68 4.30 4.62 0.02
C LEU A 68 4.55 3.67 1.20
N ASN A 69 5.35 2.62 1.04
CA ASN A 69 5.68 1.74 2.16
C ASN A 69 6.33 2.49 3.33
N ILE A 70 7.25 3.42 3.04
CA ILE A 70 7.97 4.23 4.05
C ILE A 70 7.00 5.21 4.73
N LEU A 71 6.11 5.83 3.95
CA LEU A 71 5.08 6.74 4.45
C LEU A 71 4.13 6.02 5.42
N VAL A 72 3.70 4.80 5.07
CA VAL A 72 2.86 3.95 5.93
C VAL A 72 3.63 3.54 7.19
N PHE A 73 4.84 3.01 7.03
CA PHE A 73 5.75 2.66 8.11
C PHE A 73 7.22 2.72 7.62
N PRO A 74 8.10 3.49 8.28
CA PRO A 74 8.00 3.91 9.68
C PRO A 74 7.38 5.29 9.91
N LYS A 75 7.01 6.08 8.88
CA LYS A 75 6.54 7.46 9.08
C LYS A 75 5.18 7.58 9.77
N GLY A 76 4.36 6.53 9.73
CA GLY A 76 3.13 6.47 10.51
C GLY A 76 1.92 7.17 9.87
N LEU A 77 1.93 7.40 8.57
CA LEU A 77 0.80 8.01 7.85
C LEU A 77 -0.30 6.98 7.54
N GLY A 78 -1.55 7.45 7.44
CA GLY A 78 -2.72 6.59 7.27
C GLY A 78 -3.30 6.04 8.58
N SER A 79 -4.51 5.48 8.48
CA SER A 79 -5.25 4.87 9.59
C SER A 79 -5.25 3.35 9.45
N TYR A 80 -4.85 2.64 10.50
CA TYR A 80 -4.76 1.19 10.56
C TYR A 80 -5.28 0.73 11.92
N ASP A 81 -5.89 -0.45 11.97
CA ASP A 81 -6.52 -0.98 13.19
C ASP A 81 -5.49 -1.29 14.31
N SER A 82 -4.23 -1.51 13.93
CA SER A 82 -3.14 -1.82 14.86
C SER A 82 -1.77 -1.46 14.28
N LEU A 83 -0.73 -1.48 15.12
CA LEU A 83 0.65 -1.36 14.66
C LEU A 83 1.03 -2.53 13.73
N ASP A 84 0.63 -3.75 14.07
CA ASP A 84 0.94 -4.96 13.29
C ASP A 84 0.31 -4.89 11.90
N SER A 85 -0.96 -4.49 11.78
CA SER A 85 -1.64 -4.34 10.48
C SER A 85 -0.98 -3.27 9.61
N ARG A 86 -0.52 -2.15 10.20
CA ARG A 86 0.27 -1.12 9.52
C ARG A 86 1.60 -1.67 9.00
N ILE A 87 2.34 -2.42 9.82
CA ILE A 87 3.63 -3.00 9.45
C ILE A 87 3.43 -4.01 8.31
N ILE A 88 2.41 -4.87 8.40
CA ILE A 88 2.07 -5.84 7.34
C ILE A 88 1.72 -5.11 6.04
N ALA A 89 0.89 -4.06 6.08
CA ALA A 89 0.56 -3.26 4.90
C ALA A 89 1.81 -2.65 4.24
N SER A 90 2.72 -2.06 5.05
CA SER A 90 4.01 -1.56 4.54
C SER A 90 4.86 -2.67 3.91
N LYS A 91 4.91 -3.87 4.50
CA LYS A 91 5.67 -5.00 3.93
C LYS A 91 5.08 -5.48 2.61
N LYS A 92 3.76 -5.50 2.47
CA LYS A 92 3.08 -5.81 1.19
C LYS A 92 3.44 -4.81 0.09
N LEU A 93 3.40 -3.50 0.40
CA LEU A 93 3.85 -2.45 -0.53
C LEU A 93 5.33 -2.61 -0.93
N SER A 94 6.19 -2.96 0.03
CA SER A 94 7.59 -3.26 -0.24
C SER A 94 7.77 -4.49 -1.12
N CYS A 95 6.95 -5.53 -0.95
CA CYS A 95 6.93 -6.71 -1.80
C CYS A 95 6.52 -6.35 -3.24
N GLN A 96 5.41 -5.66 -3.42
CA GLN A 96 4.94 -5.21 -4.74
C GLN A 96 6.00 -4.37 -5.45
N ALA A 97 6.68 -3.47 -4.73
CA ALA A 97 7.78 -2.69 -5.28
C ALA A 97 8.95 -3.57 -5.75
N ALA A 98 9.29 -4.64 -4.99
CA ALA A 98 10.32 -5.60 -5.39
C ALA A 98 9.92 -6.40 -6.64
N LEU A 99 8.66 -6.85 -6.72
CA LEU A 99 8.11 -7.53 -7.90
C LEU A 99 8.12 -6.64 -9.15
N LYS A 100 8.03 -5.31 -8.99
CA LYS A 100 8.23 -4.34 -10.08
C LYS A 100 9.70 -4.12 -10.46
N GLY A 101 10.64 -4.85 -9.85
CA GLY A 101 12.07 -4.76 -10.15
C GLY A 101 12.83 -3.67 -9.40
N TYR A 102 12.21 -2.97 -8.44
CA TYR A 102 12.86 -1.82 -7.77
C TYR A 102 13.94 -2.27 -6.80
N THR A 103 15.19 -1.87 -7.06
CA THR A 103 16.36 -2.51 -6.45
C THR A 103 16.48 -2.30 -4.95
N ILE A 104 16.00 -1.18 -4.41
CA ILE A 104 16.01 -0.94 -2.94
C ILE A 104 15.07 -1.92 -2.24
N SER A 105 13.87 -2.12 -2.79
CA SER A 105 12.89 -3.06 -2.23
C SER A 105 13.35 -4.51 -2.38
N ILE A 106 14.03 -4.86 -3.47
CA ILE A 106 14.62 -6.20 -3.65
C ILE A 106 15.67 -6.50 -2.57
N ARG A 107 16.57 -5.55 -2.27
CA ARG A 107 17.55 -5.71 -1.18
C ARG A 107 16.87 -5.89 0.17
N ARG A 108 15.81 -5.13 0.43
CA ARG A 108 15.01 -5.29 1.65
C ARG A 108 14.37 -6.67 1.72
N LEU A 109 13.82 -7.17 0.62
CA LEU A 109 13.24 -8.51 0.54
C LEU A 109 14.29 -9.60 0.74
N ALA A 110 15.48 -9.45 0.17
CA ALA A 110 16.60 -10.36 0.40
C ALA A 110 17.00 -10.43 1.88
N ASN A 111 16.98 -9.28 2.58
CA ASN A 111 17.23 -9.23 4.02
C ASN A 111 16.10 -9.85 4.84
N ILE A 112 14.83 -9.64 4.45
CA ILE A 112 13.67 -10.29 5.06
C ILE A 112 13.82 -11.82 4.96
N TYR A 113 14.24 -12.35 3.82
CA TYR A 113 14.50 -13.78 3.66
C TYR A 113 15.74 -14.30 4.40
N LYS A 114 16.60 -13.42 4.94
CA LYS A 114 17.81 -13.82 5.67
C LYS A 114 17.56 -14.11 7.15
N SER A 115 16.48 -13.58 7.71
CA SER A 115 16.18 -13.64 9.15
C SER A 115 14.70 -13.84 9.38
N PHE A 116 14.32 -14.45 10.50
CA PHE A 116 12.92 -14.64 10.83
C PHE A 116 12.19 -13.29 10.92
N ASP A 117 11.05 -13.18 10.25
CA ASP A 117 10.20 -12.00 10.27
C ASP A 117 8.91 -12.26 11.05
N GLU A 118 8.83 -11.76 12.28
CA GLU A 118 7.72 -12.03 13.20
C GLU A 118 6.35 -11.56 12.69
N TYR A 119 6.33 -10.47 11.92
CA TYR A 119 5.09 -9.89 11.41
C TYR A 119 4.54 -10.66 10.21
N LEU A 120 5.41 -11.31 9.44
CA LEU A 120 5.03 -12.14 8.30
C LEU A 120 4.96 -13.63 8.67
N GLY A 121 5.48 -14.04 9.83
CA GLY A 121 5.71 -15.45 10.14
C GLY A 121 6.64 -16.13 9.14
N LEU A 122 7.53 -15.35 8.51
CA LEU A 122 8.38 -15.83 7.43
C LEU A 122 9.66 -16.42 8.01
N GLU A 123 9.84 -17.72 7.81
CA GLU A 123 11.08 -18.41 8.14
C GLU A 123 12.21 -18.00 7.18
N PRO A 124 13.46 -17.92 7.68
CA PRO A 124 14.62 -17.66 6.82
C PRO A 124 14.72 -18.66 5.66
N ASN A 125 15.10 -18.15 4.49
CA ASN A 125 15.44 -18.95 3.31
C ASN A 125 16.67 -18.37 2.61
N ASP A 126 17.84 -18.92 2.97
CA ASP A 126 19.14 -18.49 2.44
C ASP A 126 19.23 -18.60 0.91
N LYS A 127 18.54 -19.56 0.29
CA LYS A 127 18.56 -19.72 -1.17
C LYS A 127 17.90 -18.54 -1.87
N ILE A 128 16.74 -18.10 -1.36
CA ILE A 128 16.01 -16.95 -1.90
C ILE A 128 16.79 -15.67 -1.59
N SER A 129 17.24 -15.51 -0.35
CA SER A 129 18.05 -14.36 0.07
C SER A 129 19.30 -14.18 -0.81
N LEU A 130 20.04 -15.27 -1.05
CA LEU A 130 21.24 -15.26 -1.88
C LEU A 130 20.91 -15.00 -3.36
N CYS A 131 19.83 -15.59 -3.90
CA CYS A 131 19.40 -15.33 -5.26
C CYS A 131 19.08 -13.86 -5.48
N LEU A 132 18.21 -13.28 -4.64
CA LEU A 132 17.80 -11.87 -4.71
C LEU A 132 19.00 -10.91 -4.56
N SER A 133 19.94 -11.24 -3.66
CA SER A 133 21.14 -10.40 -3.42
C SER A 133 22.12 -10.38 -4.59
N ASN A 134 22.05 -11.38 -5.49
CA ASN A 134 22.97 -11.56 -6.61
C ASN A 134 22.31 -11.32 -7.97
N ILE A 135 21.10 -10.74 -8.02
CA ILE A 135 20.49 -10.34 -9.29
C ILE A 135 21.45 -9.38 -10.04
N PRO A 136 21.75 -9.62 -11.33
CA PRO A 136 22.61 -8.75 -12.10
C PRO A 136 22.12 -7.30 -12.10
N SER A 137 23.05 -6.34 -12.06
CA SER A 137 22.76 -4.90 -12.04
C SER A 137 22.02 -4.37 -10.82
N LEU A 138 21.76 -5.20 -9.79
CA LEU A 138 21.11 -4.75 -8.55
C LEU A 138 21.78 -3.51 -7.96
N ASN A 139 23.12 -3.45 -8.00
CA ASN A 139 23.95 -2.36 -7.46
C ASN A 139 24.28 -1.21 -8.42
N SER A 140 23.88 -1.32 -9.69
CA SER A 140 24.22 -0.33 -10.72
C SER A 140 22.99 0.27 -11.42
N SER A 141 21.79 -0.15 -11.05
CA SER A 141 20.52 0.34 -11.61
C SER A 141 19.47 0.56 -10.52
N GLU A 142 18.54 1.48 -10.78
CA GLU A 142 17.33 1.68 -9.96
C GLU A 142 16.34 0.51 -10.13
N TYR A 143 16.35 -0.12 -11.32
CA TYR A 143 15.50 -1.24 -11.66
C TYR A 143 16.29 -2.42 -12.27
N VAL A 144 15.86 -3.64 -11.94
CA VAL A 144 16.26 -4.87 -12.63
C VAL A 144 15.03 -5.49 -13.30
N ASN A 145 15.23 -6.55 -14.09
CA ASN A 145 14.11 -7.22 -14.74
C ASN A 145 13.22 -7.90 -13.68
N PRO A 146 11.91 -7.60 -13.62
CA PRO A 146 10.95 -8.29 -12.75
C PRO A 146 11.06 -9.82 -12.79
N LYS A 147 11.38 -10.40 -13.97
CA LYS A 147 11.52 -11.84 -14.14
C LYS A 147 12.68 -12.45 -13.35
N ASP A 148 13.72 -11.68 -13.04
CA ASP A 148 14.82 -12.15 -12.19
C ASP A 148 14.35 -12.27 -10.72
N VAL A 149 13.46 -11.37 -10.29
CA VAL A 149 12.85 -11.40 -8.96
C VAL A 149 11.89 -12.58 -8.83
N GLU A 150 10.99 -12.75 -9.81
CA GLU A 150 10.06 -13.88 -9.87
C GLU A 150 10.82 -15.22 -9.85
N TYR A 151 11.91 -15.33 -10.62
CA TYR A 151 12.76 -16.52 -10.63
C TYR A 151 13.30 -16.83 -9.23
N CYS A 152 13.85 -15.85 -8.52
CA CYS A 152 14.35 -16.06 -7.17
C CYS A 152 13.24 -16.47 -6.18
N LEU A 153 12.05 -15.88 -6.28
CA LEU A 153 10.91 -16.21 -5.42
C LEU A 153 10.34 -17.59 -5.71
N SER A 154 10.43 -18.07 -6.96
CA SER A 154 10.00 -19.42 -7.36
C SER A 154 10.74 -20.56 -6.65
N LEU A 155 11.86 -20.26 -5.98
CA LEU A 155 12.56 -21.22 -5.12
C LEU A 155 11.75 -21.56 -3.84
N ASN A 156 10.71 -20.79 -3.52
CA ASN A 156 9.66 -21.17 -2.59
C ASN A 156 8.44 -21.70 -3.38
N PRO A 157 8.16 -23.02 -3.36
CA PRO A 157 7.04 -23.59 -4.10
C PRO A 157 5.67 -23.25 -3.51
N SER A 158 5.62 -22.62 -2.33
CA SER A 158 4.38 -22.33 -1.61
C SER A 158 3.74 -20.99 -1.98
N ILE A 159 4.39 -20.17 -2.81
CA ILE A 159 3.93 -18.83 -3.19
C ILE A 159 3.75 -18.73 -4.71
N ASP A 160 2.86 -17.84 -5.17
CA ASP A 160 2.85 -17.41 -6.57
C ASP A 160 3.87 -16.26 -6.75
N PRO A 161 5.06 -16.53 -7.34
CA PRO A 161 6.12 -15.54 -7.41
C PRO A 161 5.81 -14.36 -8.33
N SER A 162 4.71 -14.41 -9.09
CA SER A 162 4.27 -13.30 -9.95
C SER A 162 3.53 -12.20 -9.18
N ASN A 163 2.96 -12.52 -8.01
CA ASN A 163 2.13 -11.60 -7.24
C ASN A 163 2.46 -11.56 -5.73
N GLU A 164 3.17 -12.57 -5.23
CA GLU A 164 3.44 -12.78 -3.80
C GLU A 164 4.94 -12.85 -3.53
N CYS A 165 5.35 -12.44 -2.34
CA CYS A 165 6.73 -12.56 -1.89
C CYS A 165 6.90 -13.44 -0.65
N PHE A 166 5.83 -13.90 -0.01
CA PHE A 166 5.84 -14.67 1.24
C PHE A 166 4.52 -15.41 1.40
#